data_AF-F5S706-F1
#
_entry.id   AF-F5S706-F1
#
_cell.length_a   1.000
_cell.length_b   1.000
_cell.length_c   1.000
_cell.angle_alpha   90.00
_cell.angle_beta   90.00
_cell.angle_gamma   90.00
#
_symmetry.space_group_name_H-M   'P 1'
#
loop_
_entity.id
_entity.type
_entity.pdbx_description
1 polymer ?
#
loop_
_entity_poly.entity_id
_entity_poly.type
_entity_poly.pdbx_seq_one_letter_code
_entity_poly.pdbx_strand_id
1 'polypeptide(L)'
;MFWLPLLMLILVAGYASQLRYNPTREAKNGLDRLNYWRKQAGVQPLAQQSSLHKAAQNHARYLTQDAHGHDERNRDNPHFTGMELGERTTAAGYTAPASENLTVGRLARSGTRSVDGLMTALYHRLSLLNPTQDEAGAAWTRGAYQAFVVVQGRSSYRDLCENGSRQPTPGVVLTLSCNNQPSKIYLGNRDLPSYKMAIKFPMGNQVEPVYDGSEIPNPMPQYKQTGNPISIVLHQHNHVVMKSFQLFAPDGEVQKTHILTASNDPNHLLEDNEFALFPIEPLAFDTEYRVKFAYRYENKDKVEEWMFKTRPKRHWLEF
;
A
#
# COMPACT_ATOMS: atom_id res chain seq x y z
N MET A 1 13.81 -43.74 18.12
CA MET A 1 14.83 -42.98 17.35
C MET A 1 14.41 -42.60 15.92
N PHE A 2 13.12 -42.64 15.54
CA PHE A 2 12.68 -42.35 14.15
C PHE A 2 12.30 -40.88 13.86
N TRP A 3 12.33 -39.99 14.85
CA TRP A 3 11.88 -38.60 14.68
C TRP A 3 12.98 -37.65 14.19
N LEU A 4 14.24 -37.89 14.55
CA LEU A 4 15.39 -37.08 14.14
C LEU A 4 15.61 -36.99 12.61
N PRO A 5 15.56 -38.09 11.82
CA PRO A 5 15.72 -37.99 10.37
C PRO A 5 14.54 -37.30 9.69
N LEU A 6 13.32 -37.46 10.21
CA LEU A 6 12.13 -36.78 9.70
C LEU A 6 12.20 -35.26 9.97
N LEU A 7 12.66 -34.86 11.17
CA LEU A 7 12.85 -33.46 11.53
C LEU A 7 13.97 -32.81 10.69
N MET A 8 15.07 -33.53 10.44
CA MET A 8 16.12 -33.09 9.52
C MET A 8 15.60 -32.89 8.09
N LEU A 9 14.80 -33.82 7.57
CA LEU A 9 14.20 -33.72 6.23
C LEU A 9 13.25 -32.53 6.12
N ILE A 10 12.42 -32.27 7.14
CA ILE A 10 11.52 -31.12 7.20
C ILE A 10 12.32 -29.80 7.25
N LEU A 11 13.39 -29.76 8.05
CA LEU A 11 14.27 -28.58 8.15
C LEU A 11 15.02 -28.31 6.84
N VAL A 12 15.54 -29.35 6.18
CA VAL A 12 16.24 -29.24 4.89
C VAL A 12 15.28 -28.83 3.77
N ALA A 13 14.07 -29.41 3.71
CA ALA A 13 13.05 -29.02 2.75
C ALA A 13 12.57 -27.58 2.99
N GLY A 14 12.40 -27.18 4.26
CA GLY A 14 12.12 -25.81 4.65
C GLY A 14 13.21 -24.84 4.19
N TYR A 15 14.49 -25.17 4.43
CA TYR A 15 15.63 -24.35 4.02
C TYR A 15 15.76 -24.25 2.49
N ALA A 16 15.64 -25.36 1.77
CA ALA A 16 15.70 -25.41 0.30
C ALA A 16 14.56 -24.63 -0.35
N SER A 17 13.35 -24.66 0.23
CA SER A 17 12.20 -23.87 -0.25
C SER A 17 12.43 -22.36 -0.22
N GLN A 18 13.39 -21.90 0.58
CA GLN A 18 13.71 -20.49 0.76
C GLN A 18 14.84 -20.02 -0.18
N LEU A 19 15.58 -20.93 -0.81
CA LEU A 19 16.64 -20.61 -1.78
C LEU A 19 16.10 -20.31 -3.19
N ARG A 20 14.83 -20.62 -3.45
CA ARG A 20 14.18 -20.38 -4.76
C ARG A 20 13.86 -18.91 -5.06
N TYR A 21 13.91 -18.04 -4.06
CA TYR A 21 13.56 -16.63 -4.22
C TYR A 21 14.73 -15.87 -4.85
N ASN A 22 14.47 -15.24 -5.99
CA ASN A 22 15.43 -14.36 -6.65
C ASN A 22 15.05 -12.89 -6.34
N PRO A 23 15.90 -12.12 -5.64
CA PRO A 23 15.62 -10.74 -5.25
C PRO A 23 15.08 -9.84 -6.38
N THR A 24 15.75 -9.82 -7.53
CA THR A 24 15.36 -9.00 -8.68
C THR A 24 14.01 -9.44 -9.24
N ARG A 25 13.79 -10.76 -9.36
CA ARG A 25 12.51 -11.31 -9.82
C ARG A 25 11.37 -10.99 -8.86
N GLU A 26 11.59 -11.12 -7.56
CA GLU A 26 10.57 -10.84 -6.55
C GLU A 26 10.24 -9.35 -6.47
N ALA A 27 11.24 -8.47 -6.57
CA ALA A 27 11.02 -7.03 -6.67
C ALA A 27 10.14 -6.68 -7.88
N LYS A 28 10.47 -7.24 -9.06
CA LYS A 28 9.69 -7.05 -10.29
C LYS A 28 8.26 -7.59 -10.14
N ASN A 29 8.11 -8.82 -9.66
CA ASN A 29 6.80 -9.46 -9.46
C ASN A 29 5.93 -8.67 -8.48
N GLY A 30 6.52 -8.07 -7.45
CA GLY A 30 5.82 -7.18 -6.53
C GLY A 30 5.32 -5.93 -7.23
N LEU A 31 6.19 -5.19 -7.93
CA LEU A 31 5.76 -3.98 -8.65
C LEU A 31 4.71 -4.28 -9.74
N ASP A 32 4.87 -5.39 -10.47
CA ASP A 32 3.87 -5.84 -11.45
C ASP A 32 2.53 -6.17 -10.78
N ARG A 33 2.55 -6.80 -9.60
CA ARG A 33 1.34 -7.09 -8.82
C ARG A 33 0.67 -5.82 -8.30
N LEU A 34 1.44 -4.83 -7.88
CA LEU A 34 0.90 -3.53 -7.49
C LEU A 34 0.24 -2.83 -8.68
N ASN A 35 0.90 -2.82 -9.83
CA ASN A 35 0.34 -2.25 -11.06
C ASN A 35 -0.91 -3.00 -11.55
N TYR A 36 -0.99 -4.32 -11.33
CA TYR A 36 -2.22 -5.08 -11.54
C TYR A 36 -3.37 -4.54 -10.68
N TRP A 37 -3.15 -4.35 -9.37
CA TRP A 37 -4.18 -3.83 -8.47
C TRP A 37 -4.56 -2.38 -8.76
N ARG A 38 -3.59 -1.52 -9.07
CA ARG A 38 -3.85 -0.15 -9.50
C ARG A 38 -4.75 -0.12 -10.72
N LYS A 39 -4.48 -0.95 -11.73
CA LYS A 39 -5.34 -1.09 -12.92
C LYS A 39 -6.75 -1.55 -12.57
N GLN A 40 -6.92 -2.52 -11.66
CA GLN A 40 -8.25 -2.96 -11.21
C GLN A 40 -9.04 -1.84 -10.52
N ALA A 41 -8.35 -0.97 -9.77
CA ALA A 41 -8.94 0.19 -9.09
C ALA A 41 -9.13 1.42 -10.01
N GLY A 42 -8.81 1.31 -11.31
CA GLY A 42 -8.88 2.43 -12.26
C GLY A 42 -7.75 3.45 -12.12
N VAL A 43 -6.70 3.13 -11.36
CA VAL A 43 -5.55 3.98 -11.10
C VAL A 43 -4.42 3.66 -12.08
N GLN A 44 -3.72 4.69 -12.56
CA GLN A 44 -2.62 4.54 -13.52
C GLN A 44 -1.48 3.66 -12.96
N PRO A 45 -0.93 2.73 -13.75
CA PRO A 45 0.27 1.98 -13.35
C PRO A 45 1.46 2.90 -13.08
N LEU A 46 2.32 2.50 -12.15
CA LEU A 46 3.55 3.19 -11.79
C LEU A 46 4.66 2.85 -12.78
N ALA A 47 5.32 3.87 -13.33
CA ALA A 47 6.56 3.73 -14.09
C ALA A 47 7.74 3.40 -13.16
N GLN A 48 8.72 2.65 -13.66
CA GLN A 48 9.94 2.39 -12.88
C GLN A 48 10.82 3.63 -12.79
N GLN A 49 11.28 3.96 -11.59
CA GLN A 49 12.19 5.07 -11.32
C GLN A 49 13.46 4.54 -10.62
N SER A 50 14.62 4.74 -11.23
CA SER A 50 15.91 4.20 -10.77
C SER A 50 16.37 4.70 -9.38
N SER A 51 16.17 5.97 -9.06
CA SER A 51 16.50 6.57 -7.77
C SER A 51 15.58 6.05 -6.66
N LEU A 52 14.28 5.90 -6.95
CA LEU A 52 13.35 5.25 -6.01
C LEU A 52 13.68 3.77 -5.82
N HIS A 53 14.11 3.08 -6.88
CA HIS A 53 14.55 1.69 -6.77
C HIS A 53 15.81 1.57 -5.91
N LYS A 54 16.77 2.49 -6.07
CA LYS A 54 17.96 2.56 -5.23
C LYS A 54 17.60 2.82 -3.76
N ALA A 55 16.69 3.75 -3.48
CA ALA A 55 16.18 4.00 -2.13
C ALA A 55 15.54 2.73 -1.53
N ALA A 56 14.62 2.09 -2.25
CA ALA A 56 13.98 0.85 -1.83
C ALA A 56 15.00 -0.27 -1.58
N GLN A 57 16.02 -0.40 -2.44
CA GLN A 57 17.05 -1.42 -2.33
C GLN A 57 17.97 -1.20 -1.13
N ASN A 58 18.34 0.04 -0.84
CA ASN A 58 19.14 0.38 0.35
C ASN A 58 18.34 0.07 1.62
N HIS A 59 17.10 0.54 1.69
CA HIS A 59 16.25 0.31 2.86
C HIS A 59 15.91 -1.18 3.07
N ALA A 60 15.61 -1.91 1.99
CA ALA A 60 15.40 -3.36 2.07
C ALA A 60 16.64 -4.11 2.60
N ARG A 61 17.86 -3.66 2.28
CA ARG A 61 19.11 -4.22 2.82
C ARG A 61 19.28 -3.90 4.30
N TYR A 62 19.03 -2.65 4.69
CA TYR A 62 19.03 -2.23 6.09
C TYR A 62 18.10 -3.13 6.92
N LEU A 63 16.86 -3.32 6.46
CA LEU A 63 15.84 -4.12 7.12
C LEU A 63 16.18 -5.60 7.28
N THR A 64 17.09 -6.13 6.46
CA THR A 64 17.52 -7.53 6.62
C THR A 64 18.35 -7.78 7.87
N GLN A 65 18.90 -6.72 8.47
CA GLN A 65 19.67 -6.75 9.72
C GLN A 65 18.86 -6.09 10.85
N ASP A 66 18.29 -4.91 10.60
CA ASP A 66 17.55 -4.11 11.56
C ASP A 66 16.11 -3.88 11.11
N ALA A 67 15.17 -4.71 11.58
CA ALA A 67 13.76 -4.68 11.17
C ALA A 67 12.93 -3.58 11.86
N HIS A 68 13.40 -2.32 11.82
CA HIS A 68 12.78 -1.18 12.49
C HIS A 68 11.52 -0.62 11.80
N GLY A 69 11.14 -1.16 10.64
CA GLY A 69 10.03 -0.63 9.84
C GLY A 69 10.48 0.57 9.02
N HIS A 70 9.69 1.64 8.99
CA HIS A 70 9.91 2.78 8.09
C HIS A 70 11.14 3.65 8.42
N ASP A 71 11.69 3.55 9.62
CA ASP A 71 12.85 4.34 10.05
C ASP A 71 14.14 3.52 10.03
N GLU A 72 15.26 4.17 9.72
CA GLU A 72 16.59 3.61 9.99
C GLU A 72 17.13 4.23 11.28
N ARG A 73 17.23 3.43 12.35
CA ARG A 73 17.62 3.92 13.68
C ARG A 73 19.04 3.52 14.08
N ASN A 74 19.54 2.42 13.52
CA ASN A 74 20.89 1.92 13.78
C ASN A 74 21.88 2.52 12.77
N ARG A 75 22.65 3.53 13.22
CA ARG A 75 23.64 4.21 12.36
C ARG A 75 24.87 3.36 12.04
N ASP A 76 25.13 2.31 12.82
CA ASP A 76 26.26 1.40 12.60
C ASP A 76 25.95 0.33 11.53
N ASN A 77 24.70 0.23 11.09
CA ASN A 77 24.32 -0.65 9.99
C ASN A 77 25.00 -0.16 8.69
N PRO A 78 25.75 -1.00 7.96
CA PRO A 78 26.47 -0.60 6.74
C PRO A 78 25.54 -0.19 5.58
N HIS A 79 24.23 -0.43 5.72
CA HIS A 79 23.20 -0.02 4.77
C HIS A 79 22.41 1.22 5.23
N PHE A 80 22.78 1.85 6.34
CA PHE A 80 22.19 3.10 6.78
C PHE A 80 22.39 4.20 5.72
N THR A 81 21.30 4.85 5.33
CA THR A 81 21.28 5.90 4.31
C THR A 81 20.51 7.15 4.75
N GLY A 82 19.77 7.07 5.84
CA GLY A 82 19.04 8.19 6.43
C GLY A 82 17.93 7.70 7.35
N MET A 83 17.68 8.43 8.44
CA MET A 83 16.70 8.01 9.45
C MET A 83 15.29 7.96 8.85
N GLU A 84 14.90 9.01 8.14
CA GLU A 84 13.57 9.18 7.57
C GLU A 84 13.56 8.96 6.06
N LEU A 85 12.39 8.66 5.49
CA LEU A 85 12.22 8.40 4.06
C LEU A 85 12.81 9.52 3.19
N GLY A 86 12.57 10.79 3.54
CA GLY A 86 13.06 11.94 2.78
C GLY A 86 14.59 12.03 2.70
N GLU A 87 15.29 11.64 3.77
CA GLU A 87 16.76 11.56 3.78
C GLU A 87 17.23 10.43 2.86
N ARG A 88 16.60 9.25 2.96
CA ARG A 88 16.96 8.07 2.15
C ARG A 88 16.72 8.29 0.66
N THR A 89 15.60 8.89 0.27
CA THR A 89 15.29 9.20 -1.13
C THR A 89 16.24 10.27 -1.67
N THR A 90 16.55 11.30 -0.89
CA THR A 90 17.53 12.34 -1.27
C THR A 90 18.91 11.73 -1.46
N ALA A 91 19.39 10.88 -0.55
CA ALA A 91 20.67 10.16 -0.67
C ALA A 91 20.71 9.22 -1.90
N ALA A 92 19.55 8.71 -2.33
CA ALA A 92 19.42 7.90 -3.54
C ALA A 92 19.32 8.73 -4.84
N GLY A 93 19.20 10.06 -4.76
CA GLY A 93 19.07 10.97 -5.89
C GLY A 93 17.63 11.35 -6.26
N TYR A 94 16.64 10.97 -5.45
CA TYR A 94 15.25 11.38 -5.64
C TYR A 94 14.91 12.56 -4.73
N THR A 95 14.79 13.74 -5.31
CA THR A 95 14.75 15.00 -4.56
C THR A 95 13.36 15.42 -4.13
N ALA A 96 12.29 14.79 -4.64
CA ALA A 96 10.91 15.15 -4.34
C ALA A 96 10.31 14.31 -3.19
N PRO A 97 9.16 14.73 -2.61
CA PRO A 97 8.43 13.92 -1.65
C PRO A 97 8.04 12.56 -2.23
N ALA A 98 8.09 11.53 -1.38
CA ALA A 98 7.78 10.15 -1.73
C ALA A 98 6.92 9.51 -0.62
N SER A 99 6.31 8.37 -0.92
CA SER A 99 5.71 7.48 0.09
C SER A 99 6.37 6.11 0.04
N GLU A 100 6.30 5.36 1.13
CA GLU A 100 6.90 4.04 1.25
C GLU A 100 5.90 3.06 1.84
N ASN A 101 5.90 1.84 1.33
CA ASN A 101 5.19 0.70 1.89
C ASN A 101 6.15 -0.47 1.96
N LEU A 102 6.11 -1.24 3.05
CA LEU A 102 7.03 -2.35 3.25
C LEU A 102 6.39 -3.54 3.96
N THR A 103 6.92 -4.72 3.68
CA THR A 103 6.73 -5.89 4.54
C THR A 103 8.09 -6.32 5.05
N VAL A 104 8.16 -6.69 6.33
CA VAL A 104 9.35 -7.26 6.94
C VAL A 104 8.97 -8.48 7.76
N GLY A 105 9.78 -9.54 7.72
CA GLY A 105 9.49 -10.76 8.48
C GLY A 105 10.60 -11.79 8.40
N ARG A 106 10.58 -12.78 9.30
CA ARG A 106 11.62 -13.83 9.36
C ARG A 106 11.49 -14.89 8.26
N LEU A 107 10.26 -15.12 7.80
CA LEU A 107 9.97 -16.09 6.74
C LEU A 107 9.82 -15.37 5.40
N ALA A 108 10.52 -15.85 4.38
CA ALA A 108 10.45 -15.25 3.07
C ALA A 108 9.05 -15.43 2.46
N ARG A 109 8.48 -14.33 1.97
CA ARG A 109 7.29 -14.33 1.11
C ARG A 109 7.66 -13.74 -0.26
N SER A 110 6.99 -14.18 -1.33
CA SER A 110 7.22 -13.62 -2.67
C SER A 110 6.84 -12.14 -2.72
N GLY A 111 7.37 -11.40 -3.70
CA GLY A 111 6.98 -10.00 -3.93
C GLY A 111 5.47 -9.87 -4.16
N THR A 112 4.88 -10.78 -4.94
CA THR A 112 3.42 -10.83 -5.16
C THR A 112 2.65 -10.99 -3.85
N ARG A 113 3.07 -11.91 -2.95
CA ARG A 113 2.40 -12.08 -1.65
C ARG A 113 2.64 -10.91 -0.70
N SER A 114 3.79 -10.25 -0.82
CA SER A 114 4.08 -9.02 -0.04
C SER A 114 3.08 -7.95 -0.41
N VAL A 115 2.89 -7.70 -1.71
CA VAL A 115 1.91 -6.72 -2.19
C VAL A 115 0.48 -7.14 -1.83
N ASP A 116 0.10 -8.41 -2.04
CA ASP A 116 -1.26 -8.85 -1.70
C ASP A 116 -1.58 -8.64 -0.21
N GLY A 117 -0.63 -8.91 0.69
CA GLY A 117 -0.78 -8.59 2.11
C GLY A 117 -0.94 -7.09 2.37
N LEU A 118 -0.09 -6.25 1.77
CA LEU A 118 -0.19 -4.79 1.87
C LEU A 118 -1.54 -4.25 1.34
N MET A 119 -2.13 -4.89 0.33
CA MET A 119 -3.43 -4.50 -0.20
C MET A 119 -4.61 -4.88 0.72
N THR A 120 -4.40 -5.79 1.69
CA THR A 120 -5.40 -6.06 2.75
C THR A 120 -5.28 -5.09 3.92
N ALA A 121 -4.10 -4.47 4.10
CA ALA A 121 -3.82 -3.47 5.13
C ALA A 121 -4.33 -2.09 4.67
N LEU A 122 -5.23 -1.48 5.44
CA LEU A 122 -6.03 -0.34 4.99
C LEU A 122 -5.16 0.87 4.67
N TYR A 123 -4.32 1.33 5.60
CA TYR A 123 -3.53 2.55 5.42
C TYR A 123 -2.46 2.36 4.33
N HIS A 124 -1.82 1.20 4.29
CA HIS A 124 -0.88 0.86 3.22
C HIS A 124 -1.57 0.87 1.86
N ARG A 125 -2.75 0.27 1.75
CA ARG A 125 -3.53 0.27 0.51
C ARG A 125 -3.88 1.69 0.04
N LEU A 126 -4.29 2.57 0.94
CA LEU A 126 -4.62 3.97 0.59
C LEU A 126 -3.40 4.68 -0.01
N SER A 127 -2.22 4.47 0.56
CA SER A 127 -0.94 4.95 0.01
C SER A 127 -0.63 4.33 -1.36
N LEU A 128 -0.73 3.00 -1.48
CA LEU A 128 -0.42 2.24 -2.70
C LEU A 128 -1.33 2.59 -3.89
N LEU A 129 -2.58 2.95 -3.61
CA LEU A 129 -3.59 3.33 -4.61
C LEU A 129 -3.71 4.85 -4.80
N ASN A 130 -2.83 5.66 -4.20
CA ASN A 130 -2.85 7.10 -4.40
C ASN A 130 -2.71 7.43 -5.91
N PRO A 131 -3.67 8.15 -6.52
CA PRO A 131 -3.72 8.37 -7.95
C PRO A 131 -2.74 9.45 -8.42
N THR A 132 -2.24 10.26 -7.49
CA THR A 132 -1.27 11.34 -7.80
C THR A 132 0.14 10.82 -8.03
N GLN A 133 0.42 9.60 -7.59
CA GLN A 133 1.70 8.92 -7.80
C GLN A 133 1.70 8.17 -9.13
N ASP A 134 2.77 8.29 -9.89
CA ASP A 134 2.89 7.79 -11.26
C ASP A 134 4.22 7.05 -11.51
N GLU A 135 5.09 7.01 -10.51
CA GLU A 135 6.39 6.34 -10.59
C GLU A 135 6.76 5.66 -9.28
N ALA A 136 7.57 4.61 -9.34
CA ALA A 136 7.98 3.86 -8.18
C ALA A 136 9.29 3.08 -8.41
N GLY A 137 9.91 2.70 -7.31
CA GLY A 137 10.93 1.67 -7.25
C GLY A 137 10.57 0.63 -6.21
N ALA A 138 10.86 -0.63 -6.50
CA ALA A 138 10.65 -1.73 -5.57
C ALA A 138 11.93 -2.55 -5.39
N ALA A 139 12.10 -3.11 -4.20
CA ALA A 139 13.19 -4.02 -3.89
C ALA A 139 12.71 -5.15 -2.97
N TRP A 140 13.35 -6.29 -3.11
CA TRP A 140 13.17 -7.45 -2.25
C TRP A 140 14.53 -7.93 -1.82
N THR A 141 14.77 -8.12 -0.53
CA THR A 141 16.06 -8.61 -0.01
C THR A 141 15.81 -9.59 1.13
N ARG A 142 16.76 -10.49 1.36
CA ARG A 142 16.74 -11.43 2.47
C ARG A 142 18.10 -11.54 3.14
N GLY A 143 18.08 -11.51 4.47
CA GLY A 143 19.18 -11.79 5.38
C GLY A 143 18.62 -12.46 6.64
N ALA A 144 18.83 -11.86 7.81
CA ALA A 144 18.17 -12.31 9.05
C ALA A 144 16.65 -12.09 9.01
N TYR A 145 16.22 -11.03 8.32
CA TYR A 145 14.84 -10.79 7.90
C TYR A 145 14.74 -10.75 6.38
N GLN A 146 13.56 -11.09 5.87
CA GLN A 146 13.14 -10.74 4.52
C GLN A 146 12.44 -9.39 4.55
N ALA A 147 12.75 -8.54 3.57
CA ALA A 147 12.10 -7.27 3.36
C ALA A 147 11.63 -7.14 1.90
N PHE A 148 10.43 -6.61 1.71
CA PHE A 148 9.96 -6.08 0.44
C PHE A 148 9.61 -4.61 0.68
N VAL A 149 10.19 -3.71 -0.12
CA VAL A 149 10.00 -2.27 0.01
C VAL A 149 9.56 -1.75 -1.36
N VAL A 150 8.53 -0.91 -1.39
CA VAL A 150 8.15 -0.11 -2.55
C VAL A 150 8.10 1.35 -2.14
N VAL A 151 8.79 2.19 -2.90
CA VAL A 151 8.81 3.64 -2.73
C VAL A 151 8.15 4.26 -3.95
N GLN A 152 7.11 5.07 -3.74
CA GLN A 152 6.33 5.72 -4.78
C GLN A 152 6.60 7.22 -4.80
N GLY A 153 6.57 7.80 -5.99
CA GLY A 153 6.79 9.22 -6.22
C GLY A 153 5.82 9.79 -7.23
N ARG A 154 5.94 11.09 -7.44
CA ARG A 154 5.15 11.87 -8.41
C ARG A 154 6.12 12.58 -9.34
N SER A 155 6.15 12.18 -10.60
CA SER A 155 7.06 12.71 -11.62
C SER A 155 6.96 14.23 -11.74
N SER A 156 5.74 14.77 -11.72
CA SER A 156 5.51 16.22 -11.71
C SER A 156 6.09 16.95 -10.49
N TYR A 157 6.17 16.31 -9.32
CA TYR A 157 6.85 16.90 -8.15
C TYR A 157 8.35 16.80 -8.27
N ARG A 158 8.89 15.68 -8.77
CA ARG A 158 10.31 15.54 -9.12
C ARG A 158 10.75 16.66 -10.08
N ASP A 159 10.02 16.83 -11.18
CA ASP A 159 10.33 17.85 -12.18
C ASP A 159 10.24 19.26 -11.59
N LEU A 160 9.32 19.53 -10.65
CA LEU A 160 9.23 20.81 -9.95
C LEU A 160 10.37 21.01 -8.95
N CYS A 161 10.85 19.97 -8.28
CA CYS A 161 12.01 20.06 -7.40
C CYS A 161 13.31 20.32 -8.19
N GLU A 162 13.44 19.73 -9.38
CA GLU A 162 14.60 19.90 -10.26
C GLU A 162 14.57 21.23 -11.02
N ASN A 163 13.43 21.61 -11.61
CA ASN A 163 13.34 22.68 -12.61
C ASN A 163 12.35 23.79 -12.27
N GLY A 164 11.63 23.71 -11.14
CA GLY A 164 10.61 24.69 -10.78
C GLY A 164 11.19 26.07 -10.43
N SER A 165 10.45 27.14 -10.76
CA SER A 165 10.85 28.51 -10.42
C SER A 165 10.90 28.70 -8.91
N ARG A 166 11.99 29.33 -8.44
CA ARG A 166 12.14 29.83 -7.06
C ARG A 166 11.96 31.34 -6.96
N GLN A 167 11.74 31.99 -8.10
CA GLN A 167 11.55 33.43 -8.18
C GLN A 167 10.07 33.77 -8.01
N PRO A 168 9.73 34.80 -7.20
CA PRO A 168 8.36 35.21 -7.01
C PRO A 168 7.69 35.60 -8.33
N THR A 169 6.58 34.94 -8.63
CA THR A 169 5.67 35.31 -9.73
C THR A 169 4.24 35.33 -9.20
N PRO A 170 3.36 36.21 -9.73
CA PRO A 170 1.92 36.12 -9.47
C PRO A 170 1.39 34.73 -9.78
N GLY A 171 0.44 34.24 -8.97
CA GLY A 171 -0.19 32.93 -9.13
C GLY A 171 0.01 32.00 -7.94
N VAL A 172 -0.14 30.70 -8.19
CA VAL A 172 -0.10 29.67 -7.15
C VAL A 172 1.33 29.42 -6.68
N VAL A 173 1.50 29.37 -5.36
CA VAL A 173 2.76 28.99 -4.70
C VAL A 173 2.55 27.64 -4.01
N LEU A 174 3.35 26.66 -4.40
CA LEU A 174 3.38 25.35 -3.79
C LEU A 174 4.59 25.25 -2.85
N THR A 175 4.39 24.70 -1.65
CA THR A 175 5.49 24.36 -0.75
C THR A 175 5.72 22.86 -0.82
N LEU A 176 6.86 22.44 -1.37
CA LEU A 176 7.27 21.03 -1.44
C LEU A 176 8.51 20.81 -0.57
N SER A 177 8.67 19.59 -0.03
CA SER A 177 9.96 19.17 0.56
C SER A 177 10.87 18.69 -0.58
N CYS A 178 11.75 19.57 -1.06
CA CYS A 178 12.76 19.24 -2.07
C CYS A 178 14.12 19.06 -1.40
N ASN A 179 14.83 17.95 -1.68
CA ASN A 179 16.06 17.55 -0.98
C ASN A 179 15.89 17.50 0.54
N ASN A 180 14.75 16.99 0.99
CA ASN A 180 14.36 16.97 2.40
C ASN A 180 14.31 18.36 3.06
N GLN A 181 14.06 19.43 2.29
CA GLN A 181 13.98 20.80 2.78
C GLN A 181 12.75 21.53 2.20
N PRO A 182 12.04 22.34 2.98
CA PRO A 182 10.89 23.10 2.49
C PRO A 182 11.33 24.11 1.42
N SER A 183 10.74 24.00 0.23
CA SER A 183 11.04 24.80 -0.95
C SER A 183 9.77 25.43 -1.50
N LYS A 184 9.77 26.76 -1.66
CA LYS A 184 8.69 27.48 -2.34
C LYS A 184 8.87 27.39 -3.84
N ILE A 185 7.83 26.89 -4.51
CA ILE A 185 7.78 26.69 -5.95
C ILE A 185 6.67 27.56 -6.51
N TYR A 186 7.06 28.52 -7.36
CA TYR A 186 6.12 29.40 -8.02
C TYR A 186 5.68 28.75 -9.33
N LEU A 187 4.40 28.40 -9.42
CA LEU A 187 3.83 27.74 -10.59
C LEU A 187 3.43 28.72 -11.70
N GLY A 188 3.28 30.00 -11.38
CA GLY A 188 2.72 30.98 -12.31
C GLY A 188 1.32 30.54 -12.76
N ASN A 189 1.17 30.31 -14.06
CA ASN A 189 -0.06 29.81 -14.69
C ASN A 189 -0.06 28.28 -14.94
N ARG A 190 0.92 27.54 -14.42
CA ARG A 190 1.01 26.08 -14.60
C ARG A 190 0.05 25.38 -13.64
N ASP A 191 -0.90 24.63 -14.20
CA ASP A 191 -1.73 23.72 -13.43
C ASP A 191 -1.02 22.38 -13.16
N LEU A 192 -1.32 21.82 -11.99
CA LEU A 192 -0.95 20.44 -11.66
C LEU A 192 -2.05 19.49 -12.12
N PRO A 193 -1.69 18.27 -12.59
CA PRO A 193 -2.68 17.23 -12.85
C PRO A 193 -3.57 17.02 -11.62
N SER A 194 -4.88 17.07 -11.88
CA SER A 194 -5.96 16.97 -10.89
C SER A 194 -6.80 15.75 -11.24
N TYR A 195 -6.93 14.81 -10.32
CA TYR A 195 -7.67 13.57 -10.55
C TYR A 195 -8.95 13.61 -9.72
N LYS A 196 -10.12 13.71 -10.36
CA LYS A 196 -11.41 13.59 -9.68
C LYS A 196 -11.98 12.21 -9.98
N MET A 197 -11.87 11.29 -9.02
CA MET A 197 -12.29 9.90 -9.22
C MET A 197 -12.66 9.20 -7.91
N ALA A 198 -13.47 8.14 -8.03
CA ALA A 198 -13.76 7.21 -6.94
C ALA A 198 -12.83 5.99 -7.08
N ILE A 199 -11.93 5.81 -6.12
CA ILE A 199 -10.99 4.68 -6.09
C ILE A 199 -11.60 3.61 -5.20
N LYS A 200 -11.95 2.47 -5.80
CA LYS A 200 -12.67 1.38 -5.14
C LYS A 200 -11.75 0.18 -5.00
N PHE A 201 -11.78 -0.46 -3.83
CA PHE A 201 -11.07 -1.71 -3.59
C PHE A 201 -11.80 -2.54 -2.54
N PRO A 202 -11.77 -3.89 -2.60
CA PRO A 202 -11.26 -4.70 -3.68
C PRO A 202 -12.11 -4.62 -4.96
N MET A 203 -11.48 -4.91 -6.09
CA MET A 203 -12.07 -4.95 -7.44
C MET A 203 -11.52 -6.16 -8.20
N GLY A 204 -12.35 -6.78 -9.02
CA GLY A 204 -11.94 -7.91 -9.86
C GLY A 204 -11.82 -9.22 -9.11
N ASN A 205 -10.86 -10.07 -9.51
CA ASN A 205 -10.76 -11.46 -9.05
C ASN A 205 -9.51 -11.69 -8.19
N GLN A 206 -9.46 -12.86 -7.54
CA GLN A 206 -8.32 -13.30 -6.72
C GLN A 206 -8.03 -12.42 -5.51
N VAL A 207 -9.07 -11.82 -4.95
CA VAL A 207 -8.98 -10.97 -3.75
C VAL A 207 -8.67 -11.86 -2.54
N GLU A 208 -7.69 -11.45 -1.74
CA GLU A 208 -7.42 -12.12 -0.46
C GLU A 208 -8.65 -11.94 0.46
N PRO A 209 -9.21 -13.00 1.05
CA PRO A 209 -10.43 -12.90 1.85
C PRO A 209 -10.21 -12.35 3.27
N VAL A 210 -8.97 -12.33 3.74
CA VAL A 210 -8.61 -12.08 5.14
C VAL A 210 -7.65 -10.90 5.25
N TYR A 211 -7.89 -10.04 6.22
CA TYR A 211 -6.90 -9.11 6.77
C TYR A 211 -6.37 -9.68 8.08
N ASP A 212 -5.06 -9.79 8.21
CA ASP A 212 -4.40 -10.55 9.28
C ASP A 212 -4.08 -9.74 10.55
N GLY A 213 -4.52 -8.49 10.64
CA GLY A 213 -4.31 -7.63 11.81
C GLY A 213 -2.86 -7.19 12.03
N SER A 214 -1.94 -7.42 11.07
CA SER A 214 -0.51 -7.15 11.23
C SER A 214 -0.08 -5.73 10.86
N GLU A 215 -1.01 -4.88 10.41
CA GLU A 215 -0.71 -3.49 10.06
C GLU A 215 -0.32 -2.67 11.29
N ILE A 216 0.67 -1.78 11.12
CA ILE A 216 1.12 -0.89 12.17
C ILE A 216 1.04 0.56 11.65
N PRO A 217 0.21 1.43 12.24
CA PRO A 217 -0.75 1.12 13.30
C PRO A 217 -1.93 0.28 12.80
N ASN A 218 -2.56 -0.50 13.68
CA ASN A 218 -3.66 -1.40 13.30
C ASN A 218 -5.00 -0.63 13.29
N PRO A 219 -5.76 -0.61 12.17
CA PRO A 219 -7.08 0.03 12.10
C PRO A 219 -8.18 -0.67 12.93
N MET A 220 -7.97 -1.95 13.29
CA MET A 220 -8.92 -2.81 14.00
C MET A 220 -8.22 -3.56 15.16
N PRO A 221 -7.64 -2.85 16.16
CA PRO A 221 -6.75 -3.45 17.18
C PRO A 221 -7.43 -4.48 18.10
N GLN A 222 -8.76 -4.47 18.17
CA GLN A 222 -9.56 -5.40 18.96
C GLN A 222 -9.74 -6.78 18.29
N TYR A 223 -9.37 -6.91 17.01
CA TYR A 223 -9.49 -8.16 16.25
C TYR A 223 -8.11 -8.66 15.82
N LYS A 224 -7.88 -9.97 16.00
CA LYS A 224 -6.66 -10.62 15.48
C LYS A 224 -6.66 -10.69 13.97
N GLN A 225 -7.82 -10.91 13.36
CA GLN A 225 -8.03 -10.94 11.92
C GLN A 225 -9.48 -10.56 11.64
N THR A 226 -9.72 -10.05 10.43
CA THR A 226 -11.06 -9.73 9.92
C THR A 226 -11.16 -10.17 8.46
N GLY A 227 -12.33 -9.96 7.84
CA GLY A 227 -12.39 -9.96 6.38
C GLY A 227 -11.52 -8.85 5.78
N ASN A 228 -11.06 -9.04 4.55
CA ASN A 228 -10.33 -7.99 3.83
C ASN A 228 -11.20 -6.72 3.73
N PRO A 229 -10.73 -5.56 4.22
CA PRO A 229 -11.52 -4.35 4.24
C PRO A 229 -11.89 -3.91 2.82
N ILE A 230 -13.13 -3.48 2.66
CA ILE A 230 -13.64 -2.84 1.46
C ILE A 230 -13.51 -1.33 1.65
N SER A 231 -12.87 -0.61 0.73
CA SER A 231 -12.68 0.83 0.84
C SER A 231 -13.08 1.58 -0.42
N ILE A 232 -13.48 2.82 -0.22
CA ILE A 232 -13.68 3.80 -1.28
C ILE A 232 -13.02 5.13 -0.89
N VAL A 233 -12.26 5.70 -1.82
CA VAL A 233 -11.68 7.04 -1.70
C VAL A 233 -12.30 7.92 -2.78
N LEU A 234 -12.97 8.99 -2.37
CA LEU A 234 -13.54 9.97 -3.29
C LEU A 234 -12.53 11.11 -3.48
N HIS A 235 -11.49 10.82 -4.26
CA HIS A 235 -10.37 11.75 -4.46
C HIS A 235 -10.86 13.07 -5.09
N GLN A 236 -10.42 14.19 -4.52
CA GLN A 236 -10.86 15.55 -4.86
C GLN A 236 -12.39 15.81 -4.77
N HIS A 237 -13.10 15.04 -3.94
CA HIS A 237 -14.46 15.35 -3.55
C HIS A 237 -14.45 15.92 -2.12
N ASN A 238 -14.60 17.24 -1.99
CA ASN A 238 -14.75 17.89 -0.69
C ASN A 238 -16.18 17.74 -0.17
N HIS A 239 -16.36 17.70 1.15
CA HIS A 239 -17.68 17.66 1.82
C HIS A 239 -18.56 16.48 1.40
N VAL A 240 -17.98 15.29 1.31
CA VAL A 240 -18.74 14.05 1.12
C VAL A 240 -19.45 13.69 2.43
N VAL A 241 -20.72 13.33 2.33
CA VAL A 241 -21.47 12.75 3.46
C VAL A 241 -21.88 11.32 3.09
N MET A 242 -21.27 10.33 3.74
CA MET A 242 -21.68 8.92 3.59
C MET A 242 -23.10 8.72 4.14
N LYS A 243 -23.92 7.99 3.38
CA LYS A 243 -25.26 7.55 3.80
C LYS A 243 -25.31 6.09 4.17
N SER A 244 -24.69 5.22 3.37
CA SER A 244 -24.57 3.79 3.66
C SER A 244 -23.35 3.19 2.97
N PHE A 245 -22.81 2.15 3.58
CA PHE A 245 -21.77 1.32 3.02
C PHE A 245 -22.13 -0.14 3.35
N GLN A 246 -22.42 -0.93 2.32
CA GLN A 246 -23.00 -2.26 2.47
C GLN A 246 -22.26 -3.28 1.61
N LEU A 247 -22.10 -4.49 2.15
CA LEU A 247 -21.50 -5.64 1.49
C LEU A 247 -22.55 -6.75 1.37
N PHE A 248 -22.67 -7.33 0.18
CA PHE A 248 -23.61 -8.41 -0.12
C PHE A 248 -22.84 -9.65 -0.57
N ALA A 249 -23.04 -10.75 0.16
CA ALA A 249 -22.70 -12.11 -0.25
C ALA A 249 -23.83 -12.71 -1.11
N PRO A 250 -23.64 -13.88 -1.73
CA PRO A 250 -24.68 -14.51 -2.55
C PRO A 250 -25.99 -14.83 -1.81
N ASP A 251 -25.91 -15.05 -0.51
CA ASP A 251 -27.03 -15.37 0.39
C ASP A 251 -27.68 -14.14 1.04
N GLY A 252 -27.10 -12.95 0.90
CA GLY A 252 -27.68 -11.71 1.42
C GLY A 252 -26.64 -10.67 1.87
N GLU A 253 -27.10 -9.67 2.60
CA GLU A 253 -26.24 -8.63 3.17
C GLU A 253 -25.40 -9.17 4.34
N VAL A 254 -24.10 -8.88 4.34
CA VAL A 254 -23.18 -9.21 5.43
C VAL A 254 -23.43 -8.24 6.59
N GLN A 255 -24.13 -8.71 7.62
CA GLN A 255 -24.59 -7.87 8.73
C GLN A 255 -23.48 -7.50 9.73
N LYS A 256 -22.56 -8.44 10.01
CA LYS A 256 -21.47 -8.20 10.99
C LYS A 256 -20.33 -7.44 10.34
N THR A 257 -20.46 -6.12 10.29
CA THR A 257 -19.46 -5.22 9.72
C THR A 257 -19.14 -4.08 10.67
N HIS A 258 -17.98 -3.45 10.47
CA HIS A 258 -17.57 -2.23 11.14
C HIS A 258 -17.11 -1.22 10.10
N ILE A 259 -17.64 -0.01 10.12
CA ILE A 259 -17.30 1.04 9.16
C ILE A 259 -16.36 2.04 9.84
N LEU A 260 -15.21 2.28 9.21
CA LEU A 260 -14.28 3.34 9.54
C LEU A 260 -14.49 4.55 8.63
N THR A 261 -14.44 5.72 9.27
CA THR A 261 -14.49 7.08 8.72
C THR A 261 -13.42 7.91 9.44
N ALA A 262 -13.06 9.08 8.91
CA ALA A 262 -12.12 9.99 9.58
C ALA A 262 -12.47 10.27 11.05
N SER A 263 -13.76 10.37 11.37
CA SER A 263 -14.25 10.68 12.72
C SER A 263 -14.12 9.55 13.74
N ASN A 264 -13.97 8.28 13.32
CA ASN A 264 -13.90 7.13 14.22
C ASN A 264 -12.67 6.24 13.98
N ASP A 265 -11.81 6.61 13.05
CA ASP A 265 -10.53 5.95 12.82
C ASP A 265 -9.66 6.03 14.09
N PRO A 266 -9.32 4.89 14.73
CA PRO A 266 -8.55 4.89 15.97
C PRO A 266 -7.14 5.49 15.83
N ASN A 267 -6.61 5.57 14.61
CA ASN A 267 -5.27 6.10 14.35
C ASN A 267 -5.27 7.49 13.71
N HIS A 268 -6.44 8.05 13.40
CA HIS A 268 -6.60 9.38 12.80
C HIS A 268 -5.80 9.58 11.49
N LEU A 269 -5.76 8.54 10.65
CA LEU A 269 -5.07 8.52 9.36
C LEU A 269 -6.02 8.62 8.16
N LEU A 270 -7.32 8.31 8.33
CA LEU A 270 -8.32 8.49 7.28
C LEU A 270 -8.70 9.96 7.07
N GLU A 271 -8.77 10.38 5.81
CA GLU A 271 -9.32 11.67 5.41
C GLU A 271 -10.87 11.64 5.31
N ASP A 272 -11.52 12.81 5.33
CA ASP A 272 -13.00 12.95 5.32
C ASP A 272 -13.69 12.31 4.08
N ASN A 273 -12.93 12.07 3.01
CA ASN A 273 -13.39 11.46 1.77
C ASN A 273 -12.96 9.98 1.63
N GLU A 274 -12.45 9.38 2.71
CA GLU A 274 -12.00 7.99 2.77
C GLU A 274 -12.89 7.18 3.71
N PHE A 275 -13.39 6.06 3.21
CA PHE A 275 -14.31 5.19 3.94
C PHE A 275 -13.86 3.74 3.79
N ALA A 276 -13.94 2.98 4.89
CA ALA A 276 -13.64 1.55 4.88
C ALA A 276 -14.71 0.75 5.63
N LEU A 277 -15.08 -0.41 5.12
CA LEU A 277 -15.97 -1.37 5.73
C LEU A 277 -15.20 -2.67 5.98
N PHE A 278 -15.09 -3.06 7.24
CA PHE A 278 -14.49 -4.30 7.69
C PHE A 278 -15.58 -5.33 7.97
N PRO A 279 -15.65 -6.44 7.22
CA PRO A 279 -16.37 -7.63 7.65
C PRO A 279 -15.69 -8.17 8.91
N ILE A 280 -16.43 -8.39 10.00
CA ILE A 280 -15.84 -8.85 11.27
C ILE A 280 -15.23 -10.25 11.13
N GLU A 281 -15.82 -11.10 10.29
CA GLU A 281 -15.36 -12.44 10.00
C GLU A 281 -14.65 -12.48 8.62
N PRO A 282 -13.65 -13.38 8.43
CA PRO A 282 -13.09 -13.69 7.12
C PRO A 282 -14.14 -13.85 6.03
N LEU A 283 -13.88 -13.31 4.84
CA LEU A 283 -14.74 -13.55 3.68
C LEU A 283 -14.62 -15.02 3.23
N ALA A 284 -15.70 -15.57 2.69
CA ALA A 284 -15.66 -16.90 2.10
C ALA A 284 -14.73 -16.92 0.88
N PHE A 285 -13.99 -18.01 0.69
CA PHE A 285 -13.13 -18.24 -0.48
C PHE A 285 -13.98 -18.49 -1.73
N ASP A 286 -13.40 -18.21 -2.90
CA ASP A 286 -14.02 -18.41 -4.22
C ASP A 286 -15.45 -17.83 -4.35
N THR A 287 -15.73 -16.75 -3.62
CA THR A 287 -17.07 -16.18 -3.48
C THR A 287 -17.11 -14.79 -4.09
N GLU A 288 -18.15 -14.53 -4.88
CA GLU A 288 -18.42 -13.21 -5.44
C GLU A 288 -19.23 -12.38 -4.45
N TYR A 289 -18.79 -11.13 -4.27
CA TYR A 289 -19.43 -10.15 -3.41
C TYR A 289 -19.80 -8.91 -4.20
N ARG A 290 -20.93 -8.31 -3.85
CA ARG A 290 -21.37 -7.00 -4.37
C ARG A 290 -21.29 -5.96 -3.28
N VAL A 291 -20.85 -4.76 -3.63
CA VAL A 291 -20.70 -3.64 -2.71
C VAL A 291 -21.60 -2.50 -3.17
N LYS A 292 -22.21 -1.81 -2.20
CA LYS A 292 -22.99 -0.60 -2.44
C LYS A 292 -22.55 0.49 -1.48
N PHE A 293 -22.19 1.64 -2.02
CA PHE A 293 -21.83 2.84 -1.26
C PHE A 293 -22.71 4.00 -1.70
N ALA A 294 -23.56 4.49 -0.80
CA ALA A 294 -24.41 5.65 -1.04
C ALA A 294 -23.88 6.86 -0.29
N TYR A 295 -23.81 8.01 -0.95
CA TYR A 295 -23.29 9.25 -0.38
C TYR A 295 -23.98 10.48 -0.97
N ARG A 296 -23.80 11.61 -0.30
CA ARG A 296 -24.19 12.93 -0.80
C ARG A 296 -22.94 13.72 -1.16
N TYR A 297 -22.97 14.34 -2.33
CA TYR A 297 -21.91 15.22 -2.83
C TYR A 297 -22.55 16.35 -3.66
N GLU A 298 -22.16 17.60 -3.39
CA GLU A 298 -22.74 18.80 -4.04
C GLU A 298 -24.28 18.80 -4.00
N ASN A 299 -24.86 18.47 -2.84
CA ASN A 299 -26.31 18.34 -2.62
C ASN A 299 -27.04 17.30 -3.49
N LYS A 300 -26.29 16.43 -4.18
CA LYS A 300 -26.84 15.32 -4.96
C LYS A 300 -26.54 13.99 -4.27
N ASP A 301 -27.55 13.13 -4.23
CA ASP A 301 -27.38 11.76 -3.77
C ASP A 301 -26.78 10.93 -4.90
N LYS A 302 -25.71 10.20 -4.58
CA LYS A 302 -24.96 9.35 -5.50
C LYS A 302 -24.81 7.95 -4.92
N VAL A 303 -24.62 6.99 -5.81
CA VAL A 303 -24.38 5.58 -5.46
C VAL A 303 -23.24 5.04 -6.30
N GLU A 304 -22.29 4.39 -5.65
CA GLU A 304 -21.27 3.55 -6.28
C GLU A 304 -21.60 2.09 -5.99
N GLU A 305 -21.64 1.27 -7.04
CA GLU A 305 -21.76 -0.18 -6.93
C GLU A 305 -20.61 -0.85 -7.67
N TRP A 306 -20.09 -1.92 -7.08
CA TRP A 306 -19.06 -2.74 -7.70
C TRP A 306 -19.07 -4.16 -7.16
N MET A 307 -18.30 -5.04 -7.80
CA MET A 307 -18.19 -6.44 -7.43
C MET A 307 -16.73 -6.87 -7.38
N PHE A 308 -16.48 -7.89 -6.57
CA PHE A 308 -15.19 -8.57 -6.53
C PHE A 308 -15.37 -10.03 -6.16
N LYS A 309 -14.39 -10.86 -6.53
CA LYS A 309 -14.36 -12.29 -6.22
C LYS A 309 -13.12 -12.65 -5.42
N THR A 310 -13.32 -13.29 -4.26
CA THR A 310 -12.23 -13.81 -3.45
C THR A 310 -11.52 -14.97 -4.16
N ARG A 311 -10.23 -15.15 -3.88
CA ARG A 311 -9.48 -16.27 -4.46
C ARG A 311 -9.98 -17.62 -3.91
N PRO A 312 -9.76 -18.74 -4.63
CA PRO A 312 -9.95 -20.06 -4.06
C PRO A 312 -8.94 -20.35 -2.95
N LYS A 313 -9.26 -21.37 -2.16
CA LYS A 313 -8.32 -21.94 -1.19
C LYS A 313 -7.10 -22.49 -1.93
N ARG A 314 -5.91 -22.24 -1.38
CA ARG A 314 -4.64 -22.82 -1.84
C ARG A 314 -4.51 -24.28 -1.41
N HIS A 315 -5.13 -24.64 -0.30
CA HIS A 315 -5.23 -26.01 0.21
C HIS A 315 -6.45 -26.16 1.13
N TRP A 316 -6.88 -27.39 1.38
CA TRP A 316 -8.09 -27.70 2.16
C TRP A 316 -8.07 -27.23 3.62
N LEU A 317 -6.88 -27.07 4.23
CA LEU A 317 -6.68 -26.54 5.60
C LEU A 317 -6.61 -25.01 5.69
N GLU A 318 -6.91 -24.27 4.62
CA GLU A 318 -6.92 -22.81 4.65
C GLU A 318 -8.28 -22.32 5.17
N PHE A 319 -8.25 -21.40 6.12
CA PHE A 319 -9.42 -20.84 6.81
C PHE A 319 -9.37 -19.32 6.76
#